data_AF-A1HRS2-F1
#
_entry.id   AF-A1HRS2-F1
#
_cell.length_a   1.000
_cell.length_b   1.000
_cell.length_c   1.000
_cell.angle_alpha   90.00
_cell.angle_beta   90.00
_cell.angle_gamma   90.00
#
_symmetry.space_group_name_H-M   'P 1'
#
loop_
_entity.id
_entity.type
_entity.pdbx_description
1 polymer ?
#
loop_
_entity_poly.entity_id
_entity_poly.type
_entity_poly.pdbx_seq_one_letter_code
_entity_poly.pdbx_strand_id
1 'polypeptide(L)'
;MIKSPDWDRLSPVKNLSRKLSGAGRIEGIAESLTMLRDGEQVNGISLEKIVALVILAGEVMLKNGAETSRVEQTMAHMARACGAAKVESFVIPTGVFVTVTDSAGNSLTTMRRVYNRTINLDRIAKVNELSRRLADQRLDYEAALSLLEYIAKERSGFSLGPSVVASGVVGVGFAVLQNAGPGEAGFAFLAAALVRYIAHIVSRLHGVRFTFEFLGAMVAALTGVTVNWLWPQISRDIVIVGGIIPLVPGVAVTNAISDVIAGDLLSGLSRGLEAALTSIAVAMGVVIVLAISI
;
A
#
# COMPACT_ATOMS: atom_id res chain seq x y z
N MET A 1 -12.51 8.62 14.35
CA MET A 1 -13.31 7.50 14.88
C MET A 1 -13.58 6.54 13.71
N ILE A 2 -12.64 5.63 13.42
CA ILE A 2 -12.77 4.68 12.30
C ILE A 2 -13.58 3.50 12.82
N LYS A 3 -14.81 3.33 12.31
CA LYS A 3 -15.63 2.15 12.62
C LYS A 3 -14.92 0.90 12.10
N SER A 4 -14.77 -0.10 12.96
CA SER A 4 -14.33 -1.44 12.57
C SER A 4 -15.29 -2.04 11.53
N PRO A 5 -14.80 -2.78 10.52
CA PRO A 5 -15.66 -3.47 9.56
C PRO A 5 -16.60 -4.48 10.25
N ASP A 6 -17.81 -4.64 9.71
CA ASP A 6 -18.81 -5.63 10.12
C ASP A 6 -18.48 -6.98 9.49
N TRP A 7 -17.82 -7.86 10.25
CA TRP A 7 -17.16 -9.08 9.77
C TRP A 7 -18.12 -10.25 9.53
N ASP A 8 -19.33 -10.22 10.10
CA ASP A 8 -20.29 -11.33 10.00
C ASP A 8 -20.95 -11.45 8.61
N ARG A 9 -20.83 -10.42 7.77
CA ARG A 9 -21.36 -10.44 6.38
C ARG A 9 -20.43 -11.09 5.36
N LEU A 10 -19.21 -11.44 5.74
CA LEU A 10 -18.16 -11.88 4.81
C LEU A 10 -17.96 -13.40 4.73
N SER A 11 -18.79 -14.24 5.36
CA SER A 11 -18.62 -15.71 5.31
C SER A 11 -19.21 -16.34 4.04
N PRO A 12 -18.43 -16.78 3.04
CA PRO A 12 -18.95 -17.40 1.81
C PRO A 12 -19.06 -18.94 1.93
N VAL A 13 -18.85 -19.49 3.13
CA VAL A 13 -18.53 -20.91 3.38
C VAL A 13 -19.67 -21.88 3.03
N LYS A 14 -20.90 -21.42 2.78
CA LYS A 14 -22.04 -22.33 2.60
C LYS A 14 -22.28 -22.88 1.19
N ASN A 15 -21.63 -22.38 0.14
CA ASN A 15 -22.02 -22.73 -1.25
C ASN A 15 -20.97 -23.45 -2.11
N LEU A 16 -19.79 -23.81 -1.59
CA LEU A 16 -18.72 -24.40 -2.41
C LEU A 16 -18.67 -25.94 -2.37
N SER A 17 -19.33 -26.60 -1.41
CA SER A 17 -19.23 -28.06 -1.20
C SER A 17 -19.94 -28.92 -2.27
N ARG A 18 -20.65 -28.32 -3.23
CA ARG A 18 -21.54 -29.05 -4.14
C ARG A 18 -20.98 -29.32 -5.54
N LYS A 19 -19.73 -28.94 -5.84
CA LYS A 19 -19.18 -28.97 -7.22
C LYS A 19 -17.95 -29.85 -7.48
N LEU A 20 -17.47 -30.63 -6.52
CA LEU A 20 -16.25 -31.43 -6.69
C LEU A 20 -16.44 -32.94 -6.42
N SER A 21 -17.49 -33.54 -6.98
CA SER A 21 -17.63 -35.02 -7.00
C SER A 21 -17.42 -35.53 -8.42
N GLY A 22 -16.25 -36.08 -8.72
CA GLY A 22 -16.01 -36.85 -9.94
C GLY A 22 -14.58 -36.78 -10.47
N ALA A 23 -13.64 -37.53 -9.86
CA ALA A 23 -12.35 -37.89 -10.49
C ALA A 23 -11.61 -39.01 -9.73
N GLY A 24 -12.16 -40.24 -9.73
CA GLY A 24 -11.60 -41.43 -9.06
C GLY A 24 -10.31 -42.02 -9.68
N ARG A 25 -9.43 -41.18 -10.24
CA ARG A 25 -8.14 -41.62 -10.83
C ARG A 25 -6.93 -40.82 -10.32
N ILE A 26 -7.18 -39.87 -9.39
CA ILE A 26 -6.16 -39.06 -8.71
C ILE A 26 -5.85 -39.64 -7.31
N GLU A 27 -6.74 -40.45 -6.74
CA GLU A 27 -6.61 -41.00 -5.37
C GLU A 27 -5.40 -41.93 -5.21
N GLY A 28 -5.09 -42.80 -6.18
CA GLY A 28 -3.96 -43.74 -6.08
C GLY A 28 -2.57 -43.08 -6.17
N ILE A 29 -2.45 -41.94 -6.86
CA ILE A 29 -1.20 -41.15 -6.90
C ILE A 29 -1.13 -40.21 -5.69
N ALA A 30 -2.28 -39.72 -5.20
CA ALA A 30 -2.37 -38.96 -3.96
C ALA A 30 -1.94 -39.80 -2.74
N GLU A 31 -2.32 -41.08 -2.67
CA GLU A 31 -1.94 -41.99 -1.58
C GLU A 31 -0.43 -42.27 -1.52
N SER A 32 0.23 -42.43 -2.67
CA SER A 32 1.68 -42.64 -2.76
C SER A 32 2.48 -41.37 -2.44
N LEU A 33 1.93 -40.19 -2.73
CA LEU A 33 2.52 -38.90 -2.35
C LEU A 33 2.24 -38.52 -0.89
N THR A 34 1.14 -38.99 -0.29
CA THR A 34 0.90 -38.84 1.16
C THR A 34 1.81 -39.70 2.01
N MET A 35 2.19 -40.91 1.55
CA MET A 35 3.13 -41.79 2.28
C MET A 35 4.56 -41.22 2.38
N LEU A 36 4.95 -40.29 1.49
CA LEU A 36 6.22 -39.55 1.58
C LEU A 36 6.11 -38.26 2.41
N ARG A 37 4.89 -37.91 2.87
CA ARG A 37 4.53 -36.64 3.55
C ARG A 37 4.19 -36.83 5.03
N ASP A 38 4.60 -37.93 5.64
CA ASP A 38 4.25 -38.23 7.04
C ASP A 38 5.33 -37.79 8.05
N GLY A 39 6.37 -37.07 7.60
CA GLY A 39 7.37 -36.43 8.46
C GLY A 39 7.16 -34.95 8.78
N GLU A 40 6.18 -34.27 8.16
CA GLU A 40 6.10 -32.80 8.10
C GLU A 40 4.82 -32.22 8.74
N GLN A 41 4.51 -32.60 9.97
CA GLN A 41 3.37 -31.99 10.66
C GLN A 41 3.79 -31.34 11.98
N VAL A 42 3.88 -30.01 11.96
CA VAL A 42 3.84 -29.18 13.16
C VAL A 42 2.53 -28.37 13.08
N ASN A 43 1.64 -28.56 14.05
CA ASN A 43 0.24 -28.06 14.05
C ASN A 43 -0.69 -28.51 12.90
N GLY A 44 -0.28 -29.48 12.06
CA GLY A 44 -1.06 -29.97 10.93
C GLY A 44 -1.04 -29.06 9.69
N ILE A 45 -0.20 -28.01 9.69
CA ILE A 45 0.00 -27.11 8.55
C ILE A 45 1.38 -27.39 7.94
N SER A 46 1.41 -27.72 6.65
CA SER A 46 2.68 -28.02 5.97
C SER A 46 3.55 -26.76 5.78
N LEU A 47 4.85 -26.95 5.62
CA LEU A 47 5.80 -25.86 5.47
C LEU A 47 5.50 -24.99 4.24
N GLU A 48 5.06 -25.60 3.14
CA GLU A 48 4.65 -24.90 1.91
C GLU A 48 3.46 -23.98 2.17
N LYS A 49 2.50 -24.43 2.97
CA LYS A 49 1.31 -23.65 3.33
C LYS A 49 1.70 -22.41 4.13
N ILE A 50 2.62 -22.55 5.09
CA ILE A 50 3.13 -21.42 5.88
C ILE A 50 3.85 -20.41 4.97
N VAL A 51 4.78 -20.89 4.13
CA VAL A 51 5.52 -20.04 3.19
C VAL A 51 4.59 -19.31 2.23
N ALA A 52 3.59 -20.00 1.67
CA ALA A 52 2.62 -19.42 0.74
C ALA A 52 1.80 -18.29 1.38
N LEU A 53 1.39 -18.45 2.64
CA LEU A 53 0.68 -17.43 3.39
C LEU A 53 1.55 -16.19 3.64
N VAL A 54 2.77 -16.39 4.17
CA VAL A 54 3.61 -15.26 4.56
C VAL A 54 4.23 -14.54 3.38
N ILE A 55 4.57 -15.24 2.29
CA ILE A 55 5.06 -14.57 1.08
C ILE A 55 3.97 -13.72 0.42
N LEU A 56 2.70 -14.16 0.46
CA LEU A 56 1.58 -13.37 -0.01
C LEU A 56 1.35 -12.15 0.89
N ALA A 57 1.44 -12.31 2.21
CA ALA A 57 1.32 -11.20 3.15
C ALA A 57 2.42 -10.17 2.91
N GLY A 58 3.66 -10.65 2.75
CA GLY A 58 4.80 -9.81 2.45
C GLY A 58 4.64 -9.04 1.14
N GLU A 59 4.22 -9.73 0.08
CA GLU A 59 3.94 -9.11 -1.21
C GLU A 59 2.86 -8.02 -1.09
N VAL A 60 1.73 -8.33 -0.45
CA VAL A 60 0.62 -7.39 -0.29
C VAL A 60 1.08 -6.16 0.51
N MET A 61 1.79 -6.34 1.62
CA MET A 61 2.26 -5.21 2.42
C MET A 61 3.25 -4.34 1.65
N LEU A 62 4.28 -4.95 1.04
CA LEU A 62 5.31 -4.22 0.30
C LEU A 62 4.73 -3.49 -0.92
N LYS A 63 3.83 -4.16 -1.67
CA LYS A 63 3.12 -3.59 -2.82
C LYS A 63 2.30 -2.36 -2.45
N ASN A 64 1.79 -2.28 -1.23
CA ASN A 64 0.96 -1.18 -0.75
C ASN A 64 1.74 -0.13 0.08
N GLY A 65 3.07 -0.21 0.10
CA GLY A 65 3.94 0.82 0.66
C GLY A 65 4.24 0.68 2.15
N ALA A 66 4.23 -0.55 2.70
CA ALA A 66 4.72 -0.78 4.05
C ALA A 66 6.25 -0.56 4.13
N GLU A 67 6.70 -0.06 5.28
CA GLU A 67 8.11 -0.04 5.68
C GLU A 67 8.66 -1.48 5.76
N THR A 68 9.94 -1.66 5.44
CA THR A 68 10.55 -2.99 5.22
C THR A 68 10.52 -3.83 6.49
N SER A 69 10.97 -3.25 7.59
CA SER A 69 10.93 -3.86 8.92
C SER A 69 9.53 -4.33 9.34
N ARG A 70 8.47 -3.61 8.98
CA ARG A 70 7.08 -4.00 9.28
C ARG A 70 6.62 -5.19 8.44
N VAL A 71 7.05 -5.28 7.19
CA VAL A 71 6.80 -6.46 6.34
C VAL A 71 7.44 -7.69 6.99
N GLU A 72 8.72 -7.61 7.34
CA GLU A 72 9.48 -8.70 7.95
C GLU A 72 8.87 -9.16 9.28
N GLN A 73 8.59 -8.21 10.18
CA GLN A 73 7.93 -8.51 11.46
C GLN A 73 6.59 -9.21 11.26
N THR A 74 5.79 -8.76 10.31
CA THR A 74 4.45 -9.33 10.07
C THR A 74 4.52 -10.73 9.51
N MET A 75 5.43 -10.99 8.56
CA MET A 75 5.68 -12.34 8.03
C MET A 75 6.17 -13.28 9.13
N ALA A 76 7.15 -12.84 9.92
CA ALA A 76 7.69 -13.64 11.02
C ALA A 76 6.62 -13.96 12.06
N HIS A 77 5.78 -12.98 12.40
CA HIS A 77 4.68 -13.16 13.34
C HIS A 77 3.64 -14.17 12.84
N MET A 78 3.23 -14.07 11.56
CA MET A 78 2.29 -15.00 10.94
C MET A 78 2.86 -16.42 10.81
N ALA A 79 4.12 -16.56 10.40
CA ALA A 79 4.75 -17.88 10.28
C ALA A 79 4.88 -18.58 11.63
N ARG A 80 5.28 -17.86 12.68
CA ARG A 80 5.35 -18.42 14.04
C ARG A 80 3.98 -18.80 14.59
N ALA A 81 2.94 -18.01 14.31
CA ALA A 81 1.57 -18.35 14.67
C ALA A 81 1.09 -19.65 14.01
N CYS A 82 1.59 -19.98 12.82
CA CYS A 82 1.33 -21.23 12.14
C CYS A 82 2.26 -22.40 12.54
N GLY A 83 3.18 -22.20 13.50
CA GLY A 83 4.05 -23.27 14.01
C GLY A 83 5.48 -23.29 13.48
N ALA A 84 5.93 -22.26 12.75
CA ALA A 84 7.33 -22.15 12.34
C ALA A 84 8.27 -21.99 13.55
N ALA A 85 9.35 -22.77 13.60
CA ALA A 85 10.37 -22.69 14.64
C ALA A 85 11.34 -21.53 14.40
N LYS A 86 11.77 -21.34 13.14
CA LYS A 86 12.63 -20.24 12.71
C LYS A 86 12.06 -19.58 11.46
N VAL A 87 12.20 -18.26 11.40
CA VAL A 87 11.82 -17.46 10.22
C VAL A 87 12.92 -16.45 9.97
N GLU A 88 13.47 -16.49 8.77
CA GLU A 88 14.44 -15.53 8.27
C GLU A 88 13.82 -14.84 7.06
N SER A 89 13.73 -13.52 7.10
CA SER A 89 13.18 -12.72 6.01
C SER A 89 14.15 -11.65 5.61
N PHE A 90 14.17 -11.34 4.32
CA PHE A 90 14.91 -10.23 3.77
C PHE A 90 14.02 -9.52 2.76
N VAL A 91 13.68 -8.26 3.02
CA VAL A 91 12.77 -7.49 2.19
C VAL A 91 13.50 -6.29 1.59
N ILE A 92 13.31 -6.10 0.29
CA ILE A 92 13.79 -4.92 -0.44
C ILE A 92 12.63 -4.34 -1.23
N PRO A 93 12.67 -3.07 -1.67
CA PRO A 93 11.53 -2.43 -2.32
C PRO A 93 10.95 -3.15 -3.56
N THR A 94 11.68 -4.09 -4.16
CA THR A 94 11.23 -4.85 -5.35
C THR A 94 11.16 -6.36 -5.13
N GLY A 95 11.34 -6.84 -3.90
CA GLY A 95 11.39 -8.27 -3.61
C GLY A 95 11.21 -8.61 -2.15
N VAL A 96 10.51 -9.71 -1.91
CA VAL A 96 10.33 -10.32 -0.59
C VAL A 96 11.00 -11.69 -0.64
N PHE A 97 11.89 -11.97 0.30
CA PHE A 97 12.56 -13.25 0.47
C PHE A 97 12.24 -13.78 1.86
N VAL A 98 11.91 -15.07 1.95
CA VAL A 98 11.63 -15.72 3.23
C VAL A 98 12.15 -17.15 3.22
N THR A 99 12.74 -17.53 4.34
CA THR A 99 13.08 -18.90 4.70
C THR A 99 12.32 -19.23 5.98
N VAL A 100 11.52 -20.29 5.93
CA VAL A 100 10.80 -20.82 7.08
C VAL A 100 11.38 -22.17 7.43
N THR A 101 11.67 -22.39 8.71
CA THR A 101 12.16 -23.67 9.23
C THR A 101 11.18 -24.23 10.25
N ASP A 102 10.86 -25.52 10.13
CA ASP A 102 10.03 -26.24 11.09
C ASP A 102 10.85 -26.71 12.32
N SER A 103 10.18 -27.39 13.26
CA SER A 103 10.84 -27.91 14.47
C SER A 103 11.72 -29.13 14.19
N ALA A 104 11.56 -29.79 13.04
CA ALA A 104 12.39 -30.92 12.62
C ALA A 104 13.69 -30.47 11.91
N GLY A 105 13.82 -29.17 11.62
CA GLY A 105 14.97 -28.58 10.93
C GLY A 105 14.82 -28.51 9.40
N ASN A 106 13.67 -28.92 8.85
CA ASN A 106 13.38 -28.75 7.43
C ASN A 106 13.17 -27.28 7.12
N SER A 107 13.72 -26.80 6.02
CA SER A 107 13.62 -25.39 5.63
C SER A 107 13.18 -25.21 4.19
N LEU A 108 12.33 -24.21 3.95
CA LEU A 108 11.86 -23.85 2.63
C LEU A 108 12.10 -22.36 2.41
N THR A 109 12.85 -22.06 1.35
CA THR A 109 13.15 -20.69 0.93
C THR A 109 12.34 -20.34 -0.31
N THR A 110 11.73 -19.16 -0.31
CA THR A 110 10.96 -18.64 -1.45
C THR A 110 11.17 -17.15 -1.60
N MET A 111 11.09 -16.68 -2.85
CA MET A 111 11.11 -15.26 -3.16
C MET A 111 9.91 -14.86 -4.01
N ARG A 112 9.50 -13.60 -3.86
CA ARG A 112 8.51 -12.98 -4.74
C ARG A 112 8.95 -11.58 -5.15
N ARG A 113 8.99 -11.35 -6.47
CA ARG A 113 9.28 -10.03 -7.05
C ARG A 113 8.03 -9.15 -7.02
N VAL A 114 8.19 -7.90 -6.60
CA VAL A 114 7.13 -6.89 -6.59
C VAL A 114 7.40 -5.89 -7.71
N TYR A 115 6.52 -5.89 -8.72
CA TYR A 115 6.67 -5.04 -9.92
C TYR A 115 6.04 -3.66 -9.75
N ASN A 116 4.78 -3.62 -9.32
CA ASN A 116 4.00 -2.40 -9.23
C ASN A 116 3.74 -2.08 -7.77
N ARG A 117 4.15 -0.90 -7.32
CA ARG A 117 3.87 -0.40 -5.97
C ARG A 117 2.81 0.69 -6.02
N THR A 118 2.05 0.81 -4.94
CA THR A 118 1.15 1.91 -4.63
C THR A 118 1.20 2.18 -3.13
N ILE A 119 0.53 3.23 -2.66
CA ILE A 119 0.35 3.47 -1.23
C ILE A 119 -1.10 3.15 -0.89
N ASN A 120 -1.29 2.19 0.01
CA ASN A 120 -2.61 1.87 0.56
C ASN A 120 -2.47 1.44 2.02
N LEU A 121 -2.58 2.43 2.92
CA LEU A 121 -2.46 2.22 4.36
C LEU A 121 -3.59 1.37 4.94
N ASP A 122 -4.78 1.36 4.32
CA ASP A 122 -5.90 0.50 4.72
C ASP A 122 -5.57 -0.99 4.55
N ARG A 123 -5.02 -1.38 3.39
CA ARG A 123 -4.57 -2.77 3.18
C ARG A 123 -3.46 -3.16 4.14
N ILE A 124 -2.50 -2.27 4.40
CA ILE A 124 -1.42 -2.54 5.38
C ILE A 124 -2.03 -2.77 6.77
N ALA A 125 -2.99 -1.93 7.19
CA ALA A 125 -3.67 -2.08 8.47
C ALA A 125 -4.47 -3.39 8.56
N LYS A 126 -5.18 -3.78 7.48
CA LYS A 126 -5.92 -5.05 7.39
C LYS A 126 -5.01 -6.26 7.52
N VAL A 127 -3.86 -6.28 6.83
CA VAL A 127 -2.89 -7.39 6.94
C VAL A 127 -2.25 -7.45 8.34
N ASN A 128 -1.90 -6.29 8.92
CA ASN A 128 -1.40 -6.23 10.29
C ASN A 128 -2.42 -6.77 11.31
N GLU A 129 -3.70 -6.43 11.13
CA GLU A 129 -4.78 -6.95 11.98
C GLU A 129 -4.99 -8.45 11.80
N LEU A 130 -4.94 -8.94 10.56
CA LEU A 130 -4.98 -10.37 10.26
C LEU A 130 -3.83 -11.12 10.96
N SER A 131 -2.61 -10.58 10.89
CA SER A 131 -1.43 -11.15 11.57
C SER A 131 -1.63 -11.25 13.08
N ARG A 132 -2.19 -10.21 13.72
CA ARG A 132 -2.52 -10.23 15.15
C ARG A 132 -3.57 -11.29 15.49
N ARG A 133 -4.66 -11.37 14.72
CA ARG A 133 -5.74 -12.35 14.95
C ARG A 133 -5.27 -13.79 14.77
N LEU A 134 -4.37 -14.03 13.82
CA LEU A 134 -3.76 -15.34 13.61
C LEU A 134 -2.87 -15.72 14.81
N ALA A 135 -2.06 -14.79 15.31
CA ALA A 135 -1.22 -15.03 16.50
C ALA A 135 -2.03 -15.22 17.79
N ASP A 136 -3.14 -14.49 17.95
CA ASP A 136 -4.08 -14.64 19.05
C ASP A 136 -4.94 -15.91 18.94
N GLN A 137 -4.70 -16.78 17.96
CA GLN A 137 -5.47 -18.00 17.66
C GLN A 137 -6.98 -17.76 17.45
N ARG A 138 -7.35 -16.55 17.01
CA ARG A 138 -8.74 -16.18 16.69
C ARG A 138 -9.14 -16.53 15.25
N LEU A 139 -8.17 -16.95 14.43
CA LEU A 139 -8.36 -17.38 13.05
C LEU A 139 -7.54 -18.64 12.82
N ASP A 140 -8.12 -19.60 12.11
CA ASP A 140 -7.36 -20.72 11.57
C ASP A 140 -6.61 -20.31 10.28
N TYR A 141 -5.76 -21.20 9.81
CA TYR A 141 -4.97 -20.99 8.61
C TYR A 141 -5.83 -20.72 7.36
N GLU A 142 -6.87 -21.52 7.13
CA GLU A 142 -7.66 -21.45 5.90
C GLU A 142 -8.49 -20.15 5.85
N ALA A 143 -9.03 -19.70 6.99
CA ALA A 143 -9.69 -18.41 7.11
C ALA A 143 -8.72 -17.24 6.92
N ALA A 144 -7.51 -17.34 7.51
CA ALA A 144 -6.47 -16.33 7.33
C ALA A 144 -6.01 -16.21 5.88
N LEU A 145 -5.77 -17.33 5.19
CA LEU A 145 -5.41 -17.34 3.78
C LEU A 145 -6.53 -16.75 2.91
N SER A 146 -7.77 -17.20 3.12
CA SER A 146 -8.94 -16.71 2.38
C SER A 146 -9.14 -15.20 2.56
N LEU A 147 -8.99 -14.69 3.78
CA LEU A 147 -9.11 -13.27 4.07
C LEU A 147 -7.94 -12.48 3.46
N LEU A 148 -6.72 -13.00 3.49
CA LEU A 148 -5.57 -12.35 2.88
C LEU A 148 -5.72 -12.27 1.37
N GLU A 149 -6.19 -13.33 0.71
CA GLU A 149 -6.51 -13.31 -0.71
C GLU A 149 -7.61 -12.30 -1.05
N TYR A 150 -8.63 -12.19 -0.20
CA TYR A 150 -9.67 -11.18 -0.33
C TYR A 150 -9.06 -9.77 -0.26
N ILE A 151 -8.23 -9.47 0.74
CA ILE A 151 -7.53 -8.17 0.89
C ILE A 151 -6.67 -7.88 -0.35
N ALA A 152 -6.00 -8.89 -0.90
CA ALA A 152 -5.15 -8.77 -2.08
C ALA A 152 -5.94 -8.42 -3.35
N LYS A 153 -7.15 -8.98 -3.51
CA LYS A 153 -8.03 -8.84 -4.69
C LYS A 153 -9.04 -7.70 -4.57
N GLU A 154 -9.36 -7.25 -3.36
CA GLU A 154 -10.33 -6.18 -3.08
C GLU A 154 -9.97 -4.95 -3.91
N ARG A 155 -10.92 -4.36 -4.63
CA ARG A 155 -10.72 -3.04 -5.25
C ARG A 155 -10.69 -1.99 -4.16
N SER A 156 -9.51 -1.79 -3.58
CA SER A 156 -9.31 -0.76 -2.58
C SER A 156 -9.05 0.58 -3.26
N GLY A 157 -9.77 1.60 -2.83
CA GLY A 157 -9.68 2.96 -3.37
C GLY A 157 -11.03 3.67 -3.28
N PHE A 158 -11.01 4.94 -2.90
CA PHE A 158 -12.21 5.76 -2.94
C PHE A 158 -12.61 6.03 -4.39
N SER A 159 -13.91 6.12 -4.65
CA SER A 159 -14.39 6.63 -5.94
C SER A 159 -13.88 8.06 -6.17
N LEU A 160 -13.88 8.50 -7.43
CA LEU A 160 -13.27 9.77 -7.82
C LEU A 160 -13.81 10.95 -7.00
N GLY A 161 -15.14 11.03 -6.81
CA GLY A 161 -15.80 12.12 -6.08
C GLY A 161 -15.27 12.32 -4.66
N PRO A 162 -15.40 11.33 -3.76
CA PRO A 162 -14.84 11.41 -2.41
C PRO A 162 -13.34 11.68 -2.39
N SER A 163 -12.58 11.13 -3.34
CA SER A 163 -11.14 11.37 -3.40
C SER A 163 -10.79 12.82 -3.78
N VAL A 164 -11.54 13.42 -4.70
CA VAL A 164 -11.39 14.84 -5.11
C VAL A 164 -11.76 15.77 -3.95
N VAL A 165 -12.87 15.49 -3.26
CA VAL A 165 -13.30 16.27 -2.09
C VAL A 165 -12.28 16.16 -0.96
N ALA A 166 -11.79 14.95 -0.66
CA ALA A 166 -10.76 14.75 0.35
C ALA A 166 -9.46 15.49 0.01
N SER A 167 -9.05 15.49 -1.25
CA SER A 167 -7.91 16.27 -1.73
C SER A 167 -8.11 17.77 -1.50
N GLY A 168 -9.29 18.29 -1.83
CA GLY A 168 -9.67 19.67 -1.54
C GLY A 168 -9.59 20.01 -0.05
N VAL A 169 -10.14 19.15 0.82
CA VAL A 169 -10.08 19.33 2.28
C VAL A 169 -8.64 19.36 2.80
N VAL A 170 -7.75 18.53 2.25
CA VAL A 170 -6.32 18.58 2.58
C VAL A 170 -5.70 19.94 2.20
N GLY A 171 -6.04 20.45 1.01
CA GLY A 171 -5.60 21.79 0.58
C GLY A 171 -6.10 22.91 1.50
N VAL A 172 -7.37 22.84 1.94
CA VAL A 172 -7.93 23.75 2.95
C VAL A 172 -7.15 23.66 4.26
N GLY A 173 -6.89 22.45 4.75
CA GLY A 173 -6.15 22.23 5.99
C GLY A 173 -4.78 22.90 5.96
N PHE A 174 -4.06 22.79 4.83
CA PHE A 174 -2.78 23.48 4.69
C PHE A 174 -2.92 25.00 4.58
N ALA A 175 -3.92 25.50 3.86
CA ALA A 175 -4.19 26.93 3.80
C ALA A 175 -4.46 27.51 5.19
N VAL A 176 -5.27 26.84 6.01
CA VAL A 176 -5.56 27.25 7.40
C VAL A 176 -4.27 27.31 8.24
N LEU A 177 -3.34 26.37 8.06
CA LEU A 177 -2.03 26.42 8.75
C LEU A 177 -1.19 27.66 8.38
N GLN A 178 -1.45 28.27 7.23
CA GLN A 178 -0.83 29.52 6.80
C GLN A 178 -1.65 30.77 7.19
N ASN A 179 -2.61 30.64 8.10
CA ASN A 179 -3.53 31.71 8.52
C ASN A 179 -4.33 32.31 7.35
N ALA A 180 -4.72 31.48 6.38
CA ALA A 180 -5.45 31.90 5.21
C ALA A 180 -6.90 32.30 5.51
N GLY A 181 -7.42 33.30 4.78
CA GLY A 181 -8.82 33.67 4.84
C GLY A 181 -9.74 32.67 4.14
N PRO A 182 -11.07 32.83 4.24
CA PRO A 182 -12.03 31.93 3.59
C PRO A 182 -11.89 31.87 2.07
N GLY A 183 -11.45 32.96 1.44
CA GLY A 183 -11.23 33.03 0.00
C GLY A 183 -10.06 32.14 -0.44
N GLU A 184 -8.89 32.33 0.17
CA GLU A 184 -7.71 31.50 -0.06
C GLU A 184 -7.99 30.03 0.24
N ALA A 185 -8.69 29.72 1.34
CA ALA A 185 -9.07 28.37 1.69
C ALA A 185 -9.97 27.73 0.61
N GLY A 186 -10.96 28.47 0.10
CA GLY A 186 -11.83 28.02 -0.98
C GLY A 186 -11.08 27.76 -2.29
N PHE A 187 -10.11 28.61 -2.64
CA PHE A 187 -9.30 28.39 -3.84
C PHE A 187 -8.24 27.32 -3.67
N ALA A 188 -7.70 27.12 -2.46
CA ALA A 188 -6.84 25.99 -2.13
C ALA A 188 -7.60 24.66 -2.23
N PHE A 189 -8.87 24.63 -1.79
CA PHE A 189 -9.76 23.48 -2.02
C PHE A 189 -9.87 23.18 -3.52
N LEU A 190 -10.18 24.21 -4.32
CA LEU A 190 -10.35 24.08 -5.75
C LEU A 190 -9.07 23.58 -6.43
N ALA A 191 -7.92 24.17 -6.12
CA ALA A 191 -6.63 23.77 -6.67
C ALA A 191 -6.34 22.29 -6.37
N ALA A 192 -6.43 21.87 -5.11
CA ALA A 192 -6.16 20.49 -4.70
C ALA A 192 -7.18 19.48 -5.28
N ALA A 193 -8.44 19.89 -5.44
CA ALA A 193 -9.47 19.11 -6.12
C ALA A 193 -9.15 18.92 -7.61
N LEU A 194 -8.77 19.99 -8.31
CA LEU A 194 -8.38 19.95 -9.73
C LEU A 194 -7.14 19.09 -9.95
N VAL A 195 -6.13 19.22 -9.10
CA VAL A 195 -4.93 18.38 -9.13
C VAL A 195 -5.30 16.90 -9.04
N ARG A 196 -6.19 16.54 -8.10
CA ARG A 196 -6.64 15.15 -7.96
C ARG A 196 -7.49 14.67 -9.13
N TYR A 197 -8.31 15.54 -9.69
CA TYR A 197 -9.11 15.21 -10.87
C TYR A 197 -8.23 14.94 -12.10
N ILE A 198 -7.22 15.78 -12.33
CA ILE A 198 -6.25 15.60 -13.42
C ILE A 198 -5.40 14.36 -13.19
N ALA A 199 -5.05 14.05 -11.93
CA ALA A 199 -4.42 12.79 -11.57
C ALA A 199 -5.15 11.58 -12.13
N HIS A 200 -6.47 11.57 -11.96
CA HIS A 200 -7.31 10.48 -12.39
C HIS A 200 -7.36 10.35 -13.91
N ILE A 201 -7.39 11.47 -14.64
CA ILE A 201 -7.38 11.48 -16.11
C ILE A 201 -6.02 10.99 -16.63
N VAL A 202 -4.93 11.60 -16.14
CA VAL A 202 -3.57 11.33 -16.60
C VAL A 202 -3.11 9.92 -16.23
N SER A 203 -3.57 9.36 -15.10
CA SER A 203 -3.25 7.98 -14.71
C SER A 203 -3.72 6.90 -15.70
N ARG A 204 -4.63 7.25 -16.63
CA ARG A 204 -5.07 6.36 -17.71
C ARG A 204 -4.15 6.37 -18.92
N LEU A 205 -3.30 7.39 -19.02
CA LEU A 205 -2.21 7.44 -19.98
C LEU A 205 -1.05 6.70 -19.32
N HIS A 206 -0.41 5.75 -19.99
CA HIS A 206 0.66 4.89 -19.43
C HIS A 206 1.97 5.65 -19.11
N GLY A 207 1.88 6.78 -18.39
CA GLY A 207 2.98 7.66 -18.02
C GLY A 207 3.64 7.25 -16.71
N VAL A 208 4.90 7.67 -16.54
CA VAL A 208 5.66 7.55 -15.30
C VAL A 208 5.04 8.45 -14.23
N ARG A 209 5.06 8.04 -12.95
CA ARG A 209 4.53 8.83 -11.80
C ARG A 209 4.96 10.31 -11.83
N PHE A 210 6.22 10.53 -12.20
CA PHE A 210 6.83 11.84 -12.40
C PHE A 210 5.99 12.78 -13.30
N THR A 211 5.44 12.27 -14.40
CA THR A 211 4.64 13.06 -15.36
C THR A 211 3.36 13.59 -14.72
N PHE A 212 2.72 12.77 -13.90
CA PHE A 212 1.52 13.19 -13.19
C PHE A 212 1.84 14.28 -12.14
N GLU A 213 2.88 14.08 -11.34
CA GLU A 213 3.28 15.02 -10.28
C GLU A 213 3.65 16.38 -10.88
N PHE A 214 4.37 16.38 -12.00
CA PHE A 214 4.69 17.58 -12.77
C PHE A 214 3.45 18.32 -13.29
N LEU A 215 2.55 17.62 -14.00
CA LEU A 215 1.33 18.23 -14.57
C LEU A 215 0.36 18.71 -13.49
N GLY A 216 0.22 17.95 -12.39
CA GLY A 216 -0.57 18.37 -11.24
C GLY A 216 -0.03 19.65 -10.63
N ALA A 217 1.29 19.76 -10.46
CA ALA A 217 1.92 20.96 -9.94
C ALA A 217 1.72 22.18 -10.85
N MET A 218 1.79 22.00 -12.17
CA MET A 218 1.45 23.05 -13.13
C MET A 218 0.00 23.53 -12.96
N VAL A 219 -0.94 22.62 -12.74
CA VAL A 219 -2.36 22.97 -12.57
C VAL A 219 -2.58 23.75 -11.27
N ALA A 220 -1.94 23.33 -10.19
CA ALA A 220 -1.99 24.09 -8.93
C ALA A 220 -1.45 25.51 -9.12
N ALA A 221 -0.30 25.64 -9.79
CA ALA A 221 0.33 26.91 -10.10
C ALA A 221 -0.56 27.81 -10.98
N LEU A 222 -1.12 27.26 -12.07
CA LEU A 222 -2.03 27.96 -12.97
C LEU A 222 -3.27 28.44 -12.21
N THR A 223 -3.85 27.58 -11.36
CA THR A 223 -5.01 27.95 -10.53
C THR A 223 -4.68 29.14 -9.63
N GLY A 224 -3.54 29.11 -8.93
CA GLY A 224 -3.12 30.22 -8.07
C GLY A 224 -2.89 31.51 -8.85
N VAL A 225 -2.21 31.44 -10.00
CA VAL A 225 -1.95 32.60 -10.85
C VAL A 225 -3.26 33.21 -11.38
N THR A 226 -4.15 32.38 -11.93
CA THR A 226 -5.44 32.85 -12.47
C THR A 226 -6.31 33.47 -11.37
N VAL A 227 -6.36 32.85 -10.19
CA VAL A 227 -7.12 33.38 -9.05
C VAL A 227 -6.59 34.72 -8.60
N ASN A 228 -5.27 34.88 -8.46
CA ASN A 228 -4.67 36.15 -8.06
C ASN A 228 -4.85 37.24 -9.13
N TRP A 229 -4.83 36.88 -10.41
CA TRP A 229 -5.10 37.82 -11.50
C TRP A 229 -6.56 38.35 -11.47
N LEU A 230 -7.54 37.49 -11.17
CA LEU A 230 -8.94 37.86 -11.04
C LEU A 230 -9.25 38.58 -9.71
N TRP A 231 -8.59 38.16 -8.63
CA TRP A 231 -8.77 38.65 -7.26
C TRP A 231 -7.40 38.92 -6.62
N PRO A 232 -6.83 40.12 -6.82
CA PRO A 232 -5.50 40.47 -6.33
C PRO A 232 -5.33 40.37 -4.81
N GLN A 233 -6.43 40.42 -4.06
CA GLN A 233 -6.44 40.25 -2.61
C GLN A 233 -6.18 38.80 -2.15
N ILE A 234 -6.40 37.81 -3.03
CA ILE A 234 -6.18 36.40 -2.71
C ILE A 234 -4.71 36.05 -2.94
N SER A 235 -4.05 35.53 -1.90
CA SER A 235 -2.66 35.10 -2.01
C SER A 235 -2.52 33.93 -2.97
N ARG A 236 -1.84 34.19 -4.11
CA ARG A 236 -1.42 33.16 -5.07
C ARG A 236 -0.70 32.02 -4.37
N ASP A 237 0.29 32.34 -3.54
CA ASP A 237 1.22 31.36 -2.99
C ASP A 237 0.51 30.38 -2.05
N ILE A 238 -0.46 30.86 -1.25
CA ILE A 238 -1.29 30.00 -0.40
C ILE A 238 -2.10 29.01 -1.23
N VAL A 239 -2.70 29.47 -2.33
CA VAL A 239 -3.49 28.62 -3.24
C VAL A 239 -2.61 27.57 -3.92
N ILE A 240 -1.42 27.97 -4.41
CA ILE A 240 -0.46 27.06 -5.04
C ILE A 240 -0.02 25.99 -4.04
N VAL A 241 0.44 26.38 -2.85
CA VAL A 241 0.94 25.42 -1.87
C VAL A 241 -0.18 24.48 -1.42
N GLY A 242 -1.39 25.01 -1.13
CA GLY A 242 -2.55 24.19 -0.82
C GLY A 242 -2.90 23.19 -1.94
N GLY A 243 -2.73 23.58 -3.20
CA GLY A 243 -2.96 22.73 -4.37
C GLY A 243 -1.95 21.59 -4.54
N ILE A 244 -0.67 21.81 -4.22
CA ILE A 244 0.39 20.80 -4.42
C ILE A 244 0.54 19.81 -3.27
N ILE A 245 -0.01 20.09 -2.08
CA ILE A 245 0.13 19.20 -0.91
C ILE A 245 -0.25 17.73 -1.19
N PRO A 246 -1.33 17.43 -1.93
CA PRO A 246 -1.66 16.04 -2.30
C PRO A 246 -0.59 15.33 -3.16
N LEU A 247 0.32 16.07 -3.79
CA LEU A 247 1.42 15.55 -4.62
C LEU A 247 2.70 15.32 -3.82
N VAL A 248 2.78 15.86 -2.60
CA VAL A 248 3.98 15.77 -1.78
C VAL A 248 4.20 14.31 -1.37
N PRO A 249 5.42 13.75 -1.56
CA PRO A 249 5.70 12.33 -1.35
C PRO A 249 5.92 11.99 0.14
N GLY A 250 5.06 12.49 1.04
CA GLY A 250 5.26 12.42 2.49
C GLY A 250 5.37 10.99 3.04
N VAL A 251 4.58 10.04 2.52
CA VAL A 251 4.67 8.62 2.92
C VAL A 251 5.99 8.00 2.48
N ALA A 252 6.45 8.31 1.26
CA ALA A 252 7.72 7.79 0.77
C ALA A 252 8.91 8.35 1.57
N VAL A 253 8.89 9.64 1.91
CA VAL A 253 9.89 10.27 2.80
C VAL A 253 9.89 9.63 4.18
N THR A 254 8.70 9.47 4.79
CA THR A 254 8.57 8.87 6.12
C THR A 254 9.11 7.45 6.13
N ASN A 255 8.71 6.62 5.16
CA ASN A 255 9.19 5.25 5.05
C ASN A 255 10.71 5.17 4.77
N ALA A 256 11.25 6.09 3.97
CA ALA A 256 12.68 6.14 3.71
C ALA A 256 13.47 6.38 5.00
N ILE A 257 13.00 7.32 5.84
CA ILE A 257 13.60 7.62 7.14
C ILE A 257 13.45 6.42 8.08
N SER A 258 12.25 5.83 8.19
CA SER A 258 12.01 4.64 9.01
C SER A 258 12.94 3.48 8.66
N ASP A 259 13.14 3.22 7.37
CA ASP A 259 14.04 2.16 6.91
C ASP A 259 15.50 2.44 7.27
N VAL A 260 15.98 3.69 7.05
CA VAL A 260 17.36 4.06 7.42
C VAL A 260 17.58 3.89 8.91
N ILE A 261 16.63 4.30 9.74
CA ILE A 261 16.69 4.13 11.21
C ILE A 261 16.68 2.64 11.59
N ALA A 262 15.93 1.80 10.85
CA ALA A 262 15.90 0.36 11.05
C ALA A 262 17.15 -0.38 10.54
N GLY A 263 18.05 0.30 9.82
CA GLY A 263 19.25 -0.31 9.20
C GLY A 263 19.04 -0.80 7.76
N ASP A 264 17.84 -0.65 7.20
CA ASP A 264 17.47 -1.05 5.83
C ASP A 264 17.91 -0.01 4.79
N LEU A 265 19.23 0.25 4.69
CA LEU A 265 19.80 1.34 3.90
C LEU A 265 19.42 1.30 2.41
N LEU A 266 19.42 0.10 1.80
CA LEU A 266 19.07 -0.04 0.38
C LEU A 266 17.61 0.36 0.12
N SER A 267 16.73 0.00 1.05
CA SER A 267 15.31 0.36 0.98
C SER A 267 15.10 1.85 1.21
N GLY A 268 15.75 2.39 2.23
CA GLY A 268 15.75 3.80 2.56
C GLY A 268 16.22 4.69 1.42
N LEU A 269 17.36 4.35 0.81
CA LEU A 269 17.91 5.07 -0.35
C LEU A 269 16.99 5.00 -1.57
N SER A 270 16.43 3.82 -1.87
CA SER A 270 15.52 3.66 -3.01
C SER A 270 14.25 4.51 -2.85
N ARG A 271 13.62 4.49 -1.66
CA ARG A 271 12.42 5.29 -1.38
C ARG A 271 12.73 6.78 -1.26
N GLY A 272 13.88 7.13 -0.69
CA GLY A 272 14.34 8.51 -0.61
C GLY A 272 14.58 9.12 -1.98
N LEU A 273 15.20 8.38 -2.90
CA LEU A 273 15.39 8.82 -4.28
C LEU A 273 14.06 8.96 -5.03
N GLU A 274 13.12 8.02 -4.85
CA GLU A 274 11.77 8.15 -5.42
C GLU A 274 11.09 9.45 -4.94
N ALA A 275 11.14 9.73 -3.63
CA ALA A 275 10.58 10.95 -3.06
C ALA A 275 11.29 12.24 -3.53
N ALA A 276 12.62 12.20 -3.69
CA ALA A 276 13.37 13.33 -4.20
C ALA A 276 12.98 13.65 -5.66
N LEU A 277 12.88 12.63 -6.52
CA LEU A 277 12.45 12.79 -7.91
C LEU A 277 11.03 13.36 -8.02
N THR A 278 10.11 12.88 -7.18
CA THR A 278 8.75 13.46 -7.10
C THR A 278 8.77 14.91 -6.64
N SER A 279 9.57 15.24 -5.63
CA SER A 279 9.68 16.61 -5.13
C SER A 279 10.24 17.57 -6.20
N ILE A 280 11.21 17.10 -6.99
CA ILE A 280 11.76 17.83 -8.14
C ILE A 280 10.69 18.04 -9.22
N ALA A 281 9.90 17.01 -9.57
CA ALA A 281 8.81 17.13 -10.52
C ALA A 281 7.81 18.22 -10.11
N VAL A 282 7.38 18.19 -8.85
CA VAL A 282 6.44 19.19 -8.30
C VAL A 282 7.05 20.58 -8.35
N ALA A 283 8.29 20.74 -7.90
CA ALA A 283 8.98 22.03 -7.92
C ALA A 283 9.10 22.58 -9.35
N MET A 284 9.52 21.77 -10.32
CA MET A 284 9.63 22.17 -11.73
C MET A 284 8.29 22.59 -12.31
N GLY A 285 7.22 21.84 -12.03
CA GLY A 285 5.88 22.17 -12.52
C GLY A 285 5.38 23.52 -12.03
N VAL A 286 5.64 23.86 -10.76
CA VAL A 286 5.30 25.18 -10.20
C VAL A 286 6.19 26.27 -10.82
N VAL A 287 7.51 26.08 -10.82
CA VAL A 287 8.48 27.09 -11.27
C VAL A 287 8.25 27.49 -12.73
N ILE A 288 7.97 26.54 -13.63
CA ILE A 288 7.73 26.84 -15.05
C ILE A 288 6.53 27.77 -15.22
N VAL A 289 5.42 27.49 -14.53
CA VAL A 289 4.21 28.32 -14.63
C VAL A 289 4.48 29.71 -14.06
N LEU A 290 5.15 29.80 -12.91
CA LEU A 290 5.51 31.09 -12.32
C LEU A 290 6.44 31.90 -13.23
N ALA A 291 7.44 31.26 -13.85
CA ALA A 291 8.38 31.91 -14.76
C ALA A 291 7.70 32.50 -16.00
N ILE A 292 6.63 31.87 -16.51
CA ILE A 292 5.84 32.37 -17.66
C ILE A 292 4.84 33.46 -17.23
N SER A 293 4.47 33.50 -15.96
CA SER A 293 3.44 34.41 -15.43
C SER A 293 4.00 35.71 -14.84
N ILE A 294 5.33 35.88 -14.85
CA ILE A 294 6.06 37.11 -14.51
C ILE A 294 6.19 37.96 -15.77
#